data_AF-A0A6G5AAL9-F1
#
_entry.id   AF-A0A6G5AAL9-F1
#
_cell.length_a   1.000
_cell.length_b   1.000
_cell.length_c   1.000
_cell.angle_alpha   90.00
_cell.angle_beta   90.00
_cell.angle_gamma   90.00
#
_symmetry.space_group_name_H-M   'P 1'
#
loop_
_entity.id
_entity.type
_entity.pdbx_description
1 polymer ?
#
loop_
_entity_poly.entity_id
_entity_poly.type
_entity_poly.pdbx_seq_one_letter_code
_entity_poly.pdbx_strand_id
1 'polypeptide(L)'
;MRTAVVSPKGDSKFLLQMRRGGLVKVYDSCLMAGSLYKSLLVSERTTAEEVVQLVLHCYNSSDRGSKYSLYEVCPIKSYERALHSNELPLRIQQNWPSPEHFCLPPQTESGGHT
;
A
#
# COMPACT_ATOMS: atom_id res chain seq x y z
N MET A 1 -2.86 17.27 12.06
CA MET A 1 -1.64 16.50 12.38
C MET A 1 -2.02 15.48 13.44
N ARG A 2 -1.71 14.19 13.26
CA ARG A 2 -2.07 13.14 14.25
C ARG A 2 -0.79 12.72 14.99
N THR A 3 -0.82 12.78 16.31
CA THR A 3 0.28 12.34 17.19
C THR A 3 -0.18 11.11 17.94
N ALA A 4 0.63 10.05 17.91
CA ALA A 4 0.42 8.86 18.73
C ALA A 4 1.45 8.87 19.87
N VAL A 5 1.02 8.54 21.07
CA VAL A 5 1.91 8.30 22.21
C VAL A 5 2.17 6.80 22.28
N VAL A 6 3.45 6.41 22.24
CA VAL A 6 3.87 5.01 22.38
C VAL A 6 4.63 4.87 23.69
N SER A 7 4.18 3.93 24.52
CA SER A 7 4.81 3.56 25.79
C SER A 7 5.32 2.12 25.69
N PRO A 8 6.56 1.89 25.23
CA PRO A 8 7.18 0.59 25.39
C PRO A 8 7.33 0.25 26.88
N LYS A 9 7.46 -1.04 27.22
CA LYS A 9 7.57 -1.51 28.61
C LYS A 9 8.68 -0.73 29.35
N GLY A 10 8.31 0.14 30.29
CA GLY A 10 9.20 1.04 31.04
C GLY A 10 8.64 2.47 31.16
N ASP A 11 9.45 3.39 31.70
CA ASP A 11 9.07 4.81 31.89
C ASP A 11 9.34 5.71 30.67
N SER A 12 9.86 5.15 29.59
CA SER A 12 10.15 5.90 28.36
C SER A 12 8.87 6.16 27.57
N LYS A 13 8.56 7.45 27.31
CA LYS A 13 7.46 7.87 26.44
C LYS A 13 8.01 8.39 25.12
N PHE A 14 7.56 7.82 24.01
CA PHE A 14 7.90 8.30 22.68
C PHE A 14 6.68 8.96 22.04
N LEU A 15 6.90 10.13 21.44
CA LEU A 15 5.90 10.79 20.61
C LEU A 15 6.18 10.42 19.16
N LEU A 16 5.25 9.68 18.56
CA LEU A 16 5.29 9.40 17.14
C LEU A 16 4.41 10.41 16.41
N GLN A 17 5.04 11.21 15.55
CA GLN A 17 4.37 12.21 14.75
C GLN A 17 4.43 11.80 13.28
N MET A 18 3.28 11.59 12.67
CA MET A 18 3.22 11.33 11.23
C MET A 18 3.38 12.62 10.44
N ARG A 19 4.10 12.53 9.31
CA ARG A 19 4.12 13.58 8.29
C ARG A 19 2.72 13.74 7.68
N ARG A 20 2.50 14.82 6.90
CA ARG A 20 1.27 14.98 6.09
C ARG A 20 1.04 13.72 5.24
N GLY A 21 -0.18 13.23 5.23
CA GLY A 21 -0.50 11.89 4.74
C GLY A 21 -2.01 11.62 4.67
N GLY A 22 -2.36 10.40 4.30
CA GLY A 22 -3.72 9.97 4.03
C GLY A 22 -3.83 8.45 3.94
N LEU A 23 -5.05 7.96 3.77
CA LEU A 23 -5.32 6.53 3.64
C LEU A 23 -5.16 6.10 2.18
N VAL A 24 -4.44 5.00 1.97
CA VAL A 24 -4.42 4.26 0.70
C VAL A 24 -5.06 2.89 0.95
N LYS A 25 -5.94 2.46 0.04
CA LYS A 25 -6.55 1.12 0.06
C LYS A 25 -5.77 0.21 -0.88
N VAL A 26 -5.13 -0.82 -0.34
CA VAL A 26 -4.39 -1.84 -1.11
C VAL A 26 -5.22 -3.10 -1.14
N TYR A 27 -5.57 -3.63 -2.31
CA TYR A 27 -6.18 -4.95 -2.39
C TYR A 27 -5.07 -5.97 -2.50
N ASP A 28 -5.00 -6.84 -1.49
CA ASP A 28 -3.89 -7.74 -1.22
C ASP A 28 -4.33 -9.21 -1.28
N SER A 29 -5.35 -9.50 -2.08
CA SER A 29 -5.89 -10.85 -2.25
C SER A 29 -4.86 -11.83 -2.82
N CYS A 30 -3.79 -11.34 -3.46
CA CYS A 30 -2.64 -12.16 -3.87
C CYS A 30 -1.76 -12.60 -2.69
N LEU A 31 -1.77 -11.89 -1.57
CA LEU A 31 -1.00 -12.22 -0.36
C LEU A 31 -1.86 -13.01 0.65
N MET A 32 -3.16 -12.70 0.72
CA MET A 32 -4.09 -13.39 1.60
C MET A 32 -5.43 -13.61 0.89
N ALA A 33 -5.69 -14.86 0.50
CA ALA A 33 -6.96 -15.25 -0.10
C ALA A 33 -8.14 -14.85 0.80
N GLY A 34 -9.15 -14.21 0.21
CA GLY A 34 -10.33 -13.70 0.93
C GLY A 34 -10.15 -12.33 1.59
N SER A 35 -8.95 -11.75 1.59
CA SER A 35 -8.77 -10.34 1.97
C SER A 35 -9.39 -9.44 0.91
N LEU A 36 -10.21 -8.47 1.34
CA LEU A 36 -10.79 -7.47 0.45
C LEU A 36 -9.77 -6.39 0.15
N TYR A 37 -9.39 -5.62 1.17
CA TYR A 37 -8.36 -4.60 1.08
C TYR A 37 -7.82 -4.28 2.47
N LYS A 38 -6.58 -3.81 2.51
CA LYS A 38 -5.95 -3.22 3.68
C LYS A 38 -5.88 -1.70 3.52
N SER A 39 -6.34 -0.98 4.53
CA SER A 39 -6.21 0.49 4.57
C SER A 39 -4.96 0.88 5.34
N LEU A 40 -3.99 1.48 4.66
CA LEU A 40 -2.74 1.93 5.24
C LEU A 40 -2.74 3.46 5.35
N LEU A 41 -2.42 3.98 6.54
CA LEU A 41 -2.15 5.39 6.72
C LEU A 41 -0.69 5.65 6.32
N VAL A 42 -0.49 6.38 5.23
CA VAL A 42 0.83 6.63 4.64
C VAL A 42 1.09 8.13 4.51
N SER A 43 2.35 8.52 4.39
CA SER A 43 2.70 9.92 4.14
C SER A 43 2.62 10.24 2.64
N GLU A 44 2.55 11.53 2.30
CA GLU A 44 2.67 11.99 0.90
C GLU A 44 4.03 11.69 0.26
N ARG A 45 5.00 11.20 1.05
CA ARG A 45 6.35 10.82 0.62
C ARG A 45 6.59 9.31 0.63
N THR A 46 5.60 8.52 1.05
CA THR A 46 5.74 7.07 1.11
C THR A 46 5.74 6.52 -0.32
N THR A 47 6.79 5.78 -0.68
CA THR A 47 6.96 5.26 -2.04
C THR A 47 6.15 3.98 -2.27
N ALA A 48 5.98 3.59 -3.53
CA ALA A 48 5.31 2.34 -3.88
C ALA A 48 6.00 1.13 -3.24
N GLU A 49 7.34 1.07 -3.27
CA GLU A 49 8.12 0.02 -2.62
C GLU A 49 7.89 -0.01 -1.09
N GLU A 50 7.87 1.15 -0.44
CA GLU A 50 7.60 1.24 0.99
C GLU A 50 6.17 0.78 1.34
N VAL A 51 5.18 1.11 0.49
CA VAL A 51 3.80 0.63 0.68
C VAL A 51 3.74 -0.90 0.56
N VAL A 52 4.38 -1.50 -0.45
CA VAL A 52 4.49 -2.97 -0.56
C VAL A 52 5.10 -3.55 0.72
N GLN A 53 6.22 -3.00 1.17
CA GLN A 53 6.92 -3.50 2.34
C GLN A 53 6.06 -3.38 3.62
N LEU A 54 5.28 -2.31 3.75
CA LEU A 54 4.31 -2.16 4.86
C LEU A 54 3.21 -3.23 4.82
N VAL A 55 2.68 -3.56 3.64
CA VAL A 55 1.69 -4.65 3.49
C VAL A 55 2.32 -5.99 3.88
N LEU A 56 3.52 -6.30 3.39
CA LEU A 56 4.24 -7.54 3.73
C LEU A 56 4.48 -7.66 5.24
N HIS A 57 4.86 -6.56 5.90
CA HIS A 57 5.03 -6.53 7.37
C HIS A 57 3.71 -6.79 8.11
N CYS A 58 2.56 -6.36 7.57
CA CYS A 58 1.26 -6.67 8.18
C CYS A 58 0.93 -8.17 8.15
N TYR A 59 1.61 -8.94 7.29
CA TYR A 59 1.48 -10.39 7.18
C TYR A 59 2.66 -11.15 7.79
N ASN A 60 3.57 -10.46 8.51
CA ASN A 60 4.82 -11.03 9.02
C ASN A 60 5.65 -11.73 7.92
N SER A 61 5.53 -11.30 6.67
CA SER A 61 6.34 -11.83 5.57
C SER A 61 7.75 -11.23 5.60
N SER A 62 8.74 -12.08 5.37
CA SER A 62 10.15 -11.71 5.19
C SER A 62 10.53 -11.51 3.72
N ASP A 63 9.55 -11.56 2.81
CA ASP A 63 9.81 -11.30 1.39
C ASP A 63 10.27 -9.87 1.15
N ARG A 64 11.05 -9.72 0.07
CA ARG A 64 11.52 -8.42 -0.40
C ARG A 64 10.41 -7.73 -1.18
N GLY A 65 10.11 -6.47 -0.86
CA GLY A 65 9.16 -5.64 -1.60
C GLY A 65 9.44 -5.57 -3.11
N SER A 66 10.71 -5.70 -3.53
CA SER A 66 11.11 -5.72 -4.94
C SER A 66 10.55 -6.90 -5.76
N LYS A 67 10.01 -7.94 -5.11
CA LYS A 67 9.32 -9.06 -5.79
C LYS A 67 7.89 -8.72 -6.21
N TYR A 68 7.34 -7.62 -5.70
CA TYR A 68 5.96 -7.22 -5.94
C TYR A 68 5.93 -5.84 -6.58
N SER A 69 4.83 -5.53 -7.24
CA SER A 69 4.57 -4.21 -7.80
C SER A 69 3.15 -3.78 -7.44
N LEU A 70 2.99 -2.49 -7.14
CA LEU A 70 1.67 -1.89 -6.99
C LEU A 70 1.17 -1.48 -8.37
N TYR A 71 -0.13 -1.60 -8.61
CA TYR A 71 -0.74 -1.12 -9.85
C TYR A 71 -1.90 -0.16 -9.57
N GLU A 72 -1.98 0.92 -10.33
CA GLU A 72 -3.21 1.69 -10.41
C GLU A 72 -4.13 1.03 -11.44
N VAL A 73 -5.32 0.61 -11.03
CA VAL A 73 -6.35 0.05 -11.92
C VAL A 73 -7.53 0.98 -11.95
N CYS A 74 -8.14 1.23 -13.11
CA CYS A 74 -9.48 1.79 -13.21
C CYS A 74 -10.45 0.76 -13.80
N PRO A 75 -11.35 0.16 -13.00
CA PRO A 75 -12.27 -0.86 -13.51
C PRO A 75 -13.19 -0.34 -14.61
N ILE A 76 -13.62 0.93 -14.50
CA ILE A 76 -14.56 1.55 -15.46
C ILE A 76 -13.90 1.74 -16.84
N LYS A 77 -12.60 2.04 -16.86
CA LYS A 77 -11.85 2.29 -18.12
C LYS A 77 -11.04 1.07 -18.56
N SER A 78 -11.15 -0.06 -17.85
CA SER A 78 -10.27 -1.24 -18.03
C SER A 78 -8.79 -0.86 -18.11
N TYR A 79 -8.39 0.15 -17.34
CA TYR A 79 -7.03 0.66 -17.30
C TYR A 79 -6.28 -0.03 -16.16
N GLU A 80 -5.05 -0.44 -16.39
CA GLU A 80 -4.15 -0.96 -15.38
C GLU A 80 -2.72 -0.54 -15.72
N ARG A 81 -1.97 -0.10 -14.70
CA ARG A 81 -0.56 0.25 -14.85
C ARG A 81 0.21 -0.06 -13.57
N ALA A 82 1.36 -0.72 -13.71
CA ALA A 82 2.31 -0.88 -12.63
C ALA A 82 2.96 0.46 -12.26
N LEU A 83 2.98 0.78 -10.97
CA LEU A 83 3.71 1.90 -10.40
C LEU A 83 5.19 1.53 -10.32
N HIS A 84 6.05 2.47 -10.68
CA HIS A 84 7.47 2.37 -10.42
C HIS A 84 7.76 2.48 -8.92
N SER A 85 8.79 1.80 -8.43
CA SER A 85 9.13 1.68 -7.00
C SER A 85 9.24 3.01 -6.25
N ASN A 86 9.64 4.09 -6.94
CA ASN A 86 9.81 5.44 -6.38
C ASN A 86 8.57 6.36 -6.52
N GLU A 87 7.52 5.91 -7.20
CA GLU A 87 6.28 6.68 -7.30
C GLU A 87 5.57 6.74 -5.94
N LEU A 88 4.68 7.72 -5.78
CA LEU A 88 4.08 8.08 -4.49
C LEU A 88 2.57 7.76 -4.51
N PRO A 89 2.13 6.58 -4.02
CA PRO A 89 0.76 6.09 -4.22
C PRO A 89 -0.31 7.05 -3.71
N LEU A 90 -0.08 7.71 -2.57
CA LEU A 90 -1.04 8.69 -2.05
C LEU A 90 -1.22 9.89 -2.99
N ARG A 91 -0.15 10.37 -3.62
CA ARG A 91 -0.23 11.49 -4.57
C ARG A 91 -0.93 11.08 -5.86
N ILE A 92 -0.66 9.88 -6.33
CA ILE A 92 -1.35 9.31 -7.49
C ILE A 92 -2.86 9.22 -7.19
N GLN A 93 -3.22 8.63 -6.06
CA GLN A 93 -4.61 8.51 -5.60
C GLN A 93 -5.32 9.87 -5.49
N GLN A 94 -4.63 10.91 -5.02
CA GLN A 94 -5.19 12.27 -4.91
C GLN A 94 -5.51 12.91 -6.27
N ASN A 95 -4.86 12.45 -7.35
CA ASN A 95 -5.11 12.95 -8.71
C ASN A 95 -6.15 12.11 -9.46
N TRP A 96 -6.69 11.06 -8.84
CA TRP A 96 -7.73 10.26 -9.48
C TRP A 96 -9.02 11.08 -9.64
N PRO A 97 -9.67 11.02 -10.82
CA PRO A 97 -10.91 11.75 -11.07
C PRO A 97 -12.05 11.32 -10.15
N SER A 98 -11.99 10.10 -9.60
CA SER A 98 -12.84 9.63 -8.51
C SER A 98 -12.06 8.60 -7.67
N PRO A 99 -12.09 8.71 -6.33
CA PRO A 99 -11.39 7.79 -5.43
C PRO A 99 -12.01 6.38 -5.39
N GLU A 100 -13.21 6.22 -5.91
CA GLU A 100 -13.96 4.96 -5.95
C GLU A 100 -13.57 4.10 -7.16
N HIS A 101 -12.95 4.74 -8.15
CA HIS A 101 -12.75 4.17 -9.47
C HIS A 101 -11.42 3.47 -9.63
N PHE A 102 -10.64 3.29 -8.55
CA PHE A 102 -9.33 2.67 -8.70
C PHE A 102 -8.96 1.69 -7.58
N CYS A 103 -8.40 0.56 -8.00
CA CYS A 103 -8.02 -0.56 -7.14
C CYS A 103 -6.58 -0.98 -7.42
N LEU A 104 -5.93 -1.59 -6.44
CA LEU A 104 -4.64 -2.27 -6.59
C LEU A 104 -4.95 -3.75 -6.82
N PRO A 105 -4.71 -4.34 -7.99
CA PRO A 105 -5.10 -5.69 -8.31
C PRO A 105 -4.12 -6.70 -7.70
N PRO A 106 -4.57 -7.93 -7.44
CA PRO A 106 -3.67 -9.05 -7.17
C PRO A 106 -2.81 -9.32 -8.41
N GLN A 107 -1.53 -9.64 -8.23
CA GLN A 107 -0.77 -10.25 -9.32
C GLN A 107 -1.43 -11.57 -9.70
N THR A 108 -1.81 -11.71 -10.96
CA THR A 108 -1.93 -13.03 -11.57
C THR A 108 -0.54 -13.62 -11.64
N GLU A 109 -0.29 -14.69 -10.88
CA GLU A 109 0.81 -15.59 -11.19
C GLU A 109 0.66 -15.98 -12.66
N SER A 110 1.67 -15.65 -13.47
CA SER A 110 1.81 -16.21 -14.81
C SER A 110 2.08 -17.70 -14.66
N GLY A 111 1.03 -18.48 -14.46
CA GLY A 111 1.04 -19.93 -14.51
C GLY A 111 0.67 -20.41 -15.91
N GLY A 112 1.56 -21.15 -16.57
CA GLY A 112 1.19 -21.93 -17.74
C GLY A 112 2.33 -22.30 -18.71
N HIS A 113 3.12 -23.30 -18.35
CA HIS A 113 3.72 -24.35 -19.19
C HIS A 113 3.89 -24.11 -20.70
N THR A 114 5.14 -24.20 -21.16
CA THR A 114 5.58 -25.37 -21.97
C THR A 114 7.04 -25.69 -21.65
#